data_AF-W4H014-F1
#
_entry.id   AF-W4H014-F1
#
_cell.length_a   1.000
_cell.length_b   1.000
_cell.length_c   1.000
_cell.angle_alpha   90.00
_cell.angle_beta   90.00
_cell.angle_gamma   90.00
#
_symmetry.space_group_name_H-M   'P 1'
#
loop_
_entity.id
_entity.type
_entity.pdbx_description
1 polymer ?
#
loop_
_entity_poly.entity_id
_entity_poly.type
_entity_poly.pdbx_seq_one_letter_code
_entity_poly.pdbx_strand_id
1 'polypeptide(L)' 'MGNILSPVDTINYNFVAGVYGLCTVLFVLLLVIQRYTDSVEGFYIVFAPFLPCLLWSLVVRRNWLAKEAALLNDPKKTE' A
#
# COMPACT_ATOMS: atom_id res chain seq x y z
N MET A 1 -4.00 -14.35 16.52
CA MET A 1 -3.59 -13.75 15.24
C MET A 1 -4.61 -12.68 14.90
N GLY A 2 -4.19 -11.45 14.57
CA GLY A 2 -5.12 -10.40 14.14
C GLY A 2 -5.77 -10.73 12.79
N ASN A 3 -6.88 -10.08 12.46
CA ASN A 3 -7.47 -10.17 11.12
C ASN A 3 -6.51 -9.61 10.07
N ILE A 4 -6.58 -10.04 8.81
CA ILE A 4 -5.73 -9.56 7.70
C ILE A 4 -5.82 -8.04 7.46
N LEU A 5 -6.86 -7.38 7.98
CA LEU A 5 -7.05 -5.93 7.91
C LEU A 5 -6.54 -5.17 9.14
N SER A 6 -6.07 -5.87 10.18
CA SER A 6 -5.54 -5.22 11.39
C SER A 6 -4.10 -4.76 11.15
N PRO A 7 -3.75 -3.52 11.53
CA PRO A 7 -2.40 -3.01 11.37
C PRO A 7 -1.44 -3.61 12.41
N VAL A 8 -0.17 -3.75 12.04
CA VAL A 8 0.93 -4.15 12.93
C VAL A 8 1.69 -2.91 13.38
N ASP A 9 1.95 -2.81 14.69
CA ASP A 9 2.50 -1.59 15.31
C ASP A 9 3.92 -1.22 14.86
N THR A 10 4.69 -2.18 14.36
CA THR A 10 6.06 -1.96 13.90
C THR A 10 6.15 -1.53 12.43
N ILE A 11 5.03 -1.48 11.70
CA ILE A 11 5.02 -1.22 10.25
C ILE A 11 4.55 0.21 9.97
N ASN A 12 5.34 0.95 9.18
CA ASN A 12 4.94 2.25 8.65
C ASN A 12 4.07 2.08 7.40
N TYR A 13 2.75 2.20 7.56
CA TYR A 13 1.81 2.04 6.45
C TYR A 13 1.78 3.22 5.46
N ASN A 14 2.34 4.39 5.80
CA ASN A 14 2.57 5.46 4.81
C ASN A 14 3.61 5.02 3.77
N PHE A 15 4.72 4.44 4.23
CA PHE A 15 5.77 3.94 3.35
C PHE A 15 5.26 2.78 2.48
N VAL A 16 4.58 1.80 3.08
CA VAL A 16 4.02 0.64 2.35
C VAL A 16 3.06 1.10 1.25
N ALA A 17 2.09 1.97 1.57
CA ALA A 17 1.15 2.49 0.58
C ALA A 17 1.85 3.29 -0.52
N GLY A 18 2.90 4.06 -0.18
CA GLY A 18 3.69 4.81 -1.15
C GLY A 18 4.44 3.91 -2.14
N VAL A 19 5.13 2.89 -1.65
CA VAL A 19 5.86 1.92 -2.51
C VAL A 19 4.90 1.15 -3.40
N TYR A 20 3.81 0.62 -2.85
CA TYR A 20 2.81 -0.09 -3.64
C TYR A 20 2.12 0.81 -4.66
N GLY A 21 1.90 2.08 -4.32
CA GLY A 21 1.41 3.12 -5.22
C GLY A 21 2.36 3.31 -6.41
N LEU A 22 3.65 3.53 -6.14
CA LEU A 22 4.68 3.67 -7.18
C LEU A 22 4.74 2.45 -8.10
N CYS A 23 4.78 1.24 -7.54
CA CYS A 23 4.80 0.01 -8.34
C CYS A 23 3.52 -0.19 -9.15
N THR A 24 2.36 0.22 -8.64
CA THR A 24 1.10 0.20 -9.40
C THR A 24 1.11 1.21 -10.54
N VAL A 25 1.73 2.38 -10.36
CA VAL A 25 1.95 3.34 -11.45
C VAL A 25 2.87 2.73 -12.52
N LEU A 26 3.96 2.07 -12.13
CA LEU A 26 4.84 1.37 -13.08
C LEU A 26 4.12 0.25 -13.84
N PHE A 27 3.25 -0.51 -13.15
CA PHE A 27 2.37 -1.50 -13.79
C PHE A 27 1.54 -0.86 -14.91
N VAL A 28 0.82 0.23 -14.61
CA VAL A 28 -0.04 0.91 -15.60
C VAL A 28 0.78 1.50 -16.74
N LEU A 29 1.92 2.12 -16.42
CA LEU A 29 2.81 2.70 -17.43
C LEU A 29 3.32 1.62 -18.39
N LEU A 30 3.84 0.51 -17.90
CA LEU A 30 4.33 -0.59 -18.75
C LEU A 30 3.19 -1.25 -19.54
N LEU A 31 2.01 -1.39 -18.93
CA LEU A 31 0.82 -1.91 -19.60
C LEU A 31 0.41 -1.05 -20.80
N VAL A 32 0.60 0.27 -20.72
CA VAL A 32 0.35 1.23 -21.81
C VAL A 32 1.51 1.26 -22.79
N ILE A 33 2.76 1.35 -22.33
CA ILE A 33 3.96 1.51 -23.19
C ILE A 33 4.16 0.31 -24.12
N GLN A 34 3.86 -0.91 -23.68
CA GLN A 34 3.96 -2.09 -24.56
C GLN A 34 3.06 -1.98 -25.83
N ARG A 35 2.06 -1.08 -25.85
CA ARG A 35 1.24 -0.82 -27.04
C ARG A 35 1.98 -0.04 -28.12
N TYR A 36 3.15 0.51 -27.79
CA TYR A 36 3.98 1.33 -28.67
C TYR A 36 5.33 0.69 -29.01
N THR A 37 5.81 -0.26 -28.20
CA THR A 37 7.07 -0.97 -28.46
C THR A 37 7.09 -2.36 -27.83
N ASP A 38 7.52 -3.36 -28.61
CA ASP A 38 7.62 -4.75 -28.17
C ASP A 38 8.78 -4.97 -27.17
N SER A 39 9.70 -4.00 -27.04
CA SER A 39 10.86 -4.08 -26.13
C SER A 39 10.50 -4.28 -24.65
N VAL A 40 9.26 -3.92 -24.25
CA VAL A 40 8.76 -4.03 -22.88
C VAL A 40 7.54 -4.95 -22.77
N GLU A 41 7.27 -5.75 -23.81
CA GLU A 41 6.14 -6.67 -23.83
C GLU A 41 6.17 -7.59 -22.59
N GLY A 42 5.05 -7.66 -21.88
CA GLY A 42 4.92 -8.51 -20.69
C GLY A 42 5.58 -7.99 -19.41
N PHE A 43 6.41 -6.93 -19.45
CA PHE A 43 7.12 -6.43 -18.25
C PHE A 43 6.17 -5.98 -17.14
N TYR A 44 4.98 -5.50 -17.52
CA TYR A 44 3.93 -5.10 -16.58
C TYR A 44 3.53 -6.26 -15.63
N ILE A 45 3.65 -7.53 -16.04
CA ILE A 45 3.22 -8.68 -15.23
C ILE A 45 3.96 -8.74 -13.89
N VAL A 46 5.24 -8.35 -13.86
CA VAL A 46 6.06 -8.29 -12.63
C VAL A 46 5.41 -7.37 -11.58
N PHE A 47 4.74 -6.31 -12.04
CA PHE A 47 4.12 -5.33 -11.16
C PHE A 47 2.62 -5.57 -10.93
N ALA A 48 1.99 -6.53 -11.60
CA ALA A 48 0.57 -6.82 -11.46
C ALA A 48 0.11 -7.11 -10.01
N PRO A 49 0.89 -7.83 -9.16
CA PRO A 49 0.49 -8.08 -7.78
C PRO A 49 0.39 -6.81 -6.91
N PHE A 50 1.03 -5.70 -7.30
CA PHE A 50 1.02 -4.48 -6.50
C PHE A 50 -0.35 -3.78 -6.50
N LEU A 51 -1.20 -4.01 -7.51
CA LEU A 51 -2.54 -3.44 -7.54
C LEU A 51 -3.44 -3.96 -6.40
N PRO A 52 -3.65 -5.28 -6.22
CA PRO A 52 -4.41 -5.78 -5.07
C PRO A 52 -3.72 -5.48 -3.73
N CYS A 53 -2.38 -5.49 -3.68
CA CYS A 53 -1.62 -5.13 -2.48
C CYS A 53 -1.81 -3.64 -2.10
N LEU A 54 -1.87 -2.73 -3.09
CA LEU A 54 -2.15 -1.32 -2.87
C LEU A 54 -3.54 -1.15 -2.25
N LEU A 55 -4.57 -1.75 -2.85
CA LEU A 55 -5.94 -1.68 -2.35
C LEU A 55 -6.03 -2.16 -0.90
N TRP A 56 -5.40 -3.31 -0.60
CA TRP A 56 -5.31 -3.82 0.77
C TRP A 56 -4.57 -2.85 1.70
N SER A 57 -3.40 -2.36 1.29
CA SER A 57 -2.56 -1.48 2.13
C SER A 57 -3.26 -0.17 2.47
N LEU A 58 -4.10 0.37 1.58
CA LEU A 58 -4.89 1.58 1.84
C LEU A 58 -5.94 1.34 2.94
N VAL A 59 -6.59 0.17 2.95
CA VAL A 59 -7.52 -0.20 4.02
C VAL A 59 -6.79 -0.36 5.34
N VAL A 60 -5.66 -1.06 5.36
CA VAL A 60 -4.88 -1.24 6.59
C VAL A 60 -4.29 0.07 7.09
N ARG A 61 -3.81 0.94 6.19
CA ARG A 61 -3.34 2.29 6.52
C ARG A 61 -4.43 3.12 7.17
N ARG A 62 -5.67 3.07 6.66
CA ARG A 62 -6.81 3.76 7.28
C ARG A 62 -7.03 3.28 8.71
N ASN A 63 -6.98 1.97 8.93
CA ASN A 63 -7.15 1.38 10.26
C ASN A 63 -6.00 1.73 11.21
N TRP A 64 -4.76 1.78 10.69
CA TRP A 64 -3.57 2.22 11.41
C TRP A 64 -3.70 3.67 11.88
N LEU A 65 -4.07 4.60 10.99
CA LEU A 65 -4.28 6.01 11.33
C LEU A 65 -5.40 6.19 12.37
N ALA A 66 -6.49 5.42 12.26
CA ALA A 66 -7.56 5.44 13.25
C ALA A 66 -7.07 4.97 14.64
N LYS A 67 -6.22 3.93 14.68
CA LYS A 67 -5.60 3.45 15.91
C LYS A 67 -4.64 4.49 16.51
N GLU A 68 -3.79 5.10 15.70
CA GLU A 68 -2.87 6.16 16.18
C GLU A 68 -3.62 7.37 16.73
N ALA A 69 -4.68 7.82 16.04
CA ALA A 69 -5.52 8.91 16.52
C ALA A 69 -6.19 8.56 17.86
N ALA A 70 -6.67 7.34 18.06
CA ALA A 70 -7.24 6.91 19.33
C ALA A 70 -6.19 6.92 20.46
N LEU A 71 -4.96 6.48 20.19
CA LEU A 71 -3.88 6.47 21.17
C LEU A 71 -3.41 7.87 21.57
N LEU A 72 -3.44 8.84 20.64
CA LEU A 72 -3.10 10.23 20.93
C LEU A 72 -4.15 10.93 21.81
N ASN A 73 -5.40 10.49 21.73
CA ASN A 73 -6.52 11.07 22.48
C ASN A 73 -6.78 10.36 23.82
N ASP A 74 -5.94 9.38 24.22
CA ASP A 74 -6.09 8.68 25.51
C ASP A 74 -5.43 9.51 26.64
N PRO A 75 -6.22 10.06 27.60
CA PRO A 75 -5.72 10.95 28.64
C PRO A 75 -4.71 10.30 29.60
N LYS A 76 -4.64 8.96 29.66
CA LYS A 76 -3.74 8.21 30.56
C LYS A 76 -2.25 8.30 30.20
N LYS A 77 -1.89 8.94 29.08
CA LYS A 77 -0.49 9.09 28.64
C LYS A 77 0.13 10.45 29.01
N THR A 78 -0.60 11.29 29.75
CA THR A 78 -0.24 12.68 30.07
C THR A 78 0.23 12.90 31.51
N GLU A 79 0.36 11.83 32.30
CA GLU A 79 0.89 11.86 33.68
C GLU A 79 2.32 11.31 33.74
#